data_AF-A0A7V0U2G0-F1
#
_entry.id   AF-A0A7V0U2G0-F1
#
_cell.length_a   1.000
_cell.length_b   1.000
_cell.length_c   1.000
_cell.angle_alpha   90.00
_cell.angle_beta   90.00
_cell.angle_gamma   90.00
#
_symmetry.space_group_name_H-M   'P 1'
#
loop_
_entity.id
_entity.type
_entity.pdbx_description
1 polymer ?
#
loop_
_entity_poly.entity_id
_entity_poly.type
_entity_poly.pdbx_seq_one_letter_code
_entity_poly.pdbx_strand_id
1 'polypeptide(L)'
;MSPRQRLTNIILVFNLFWTLVLAGLTVVSILQEKKASRALAELEARASFDKDIIYRRWVAVQGEVYAPIAITPPNPYLGHLQDLDLSSTTGHRLTLINPAYMTRQVHARSEDQYGFIGHITSLKPLRPENLPDPWEKSALEKFNATS
;
A
#
# COMPACT_ATOMS: atom_id res chain seq x y z
N MET A 1 -2.82 -64.92 15.01
CA MET A 1 -2.71 -63.85 14.00
C MET A 1 -1.82 -64.35 12.88
N SER A 2 -2.28 -64.38 11.63
CA SER A 2 -1.50 -64.93 10.52
C SER A 2 -0.34 -63.99 10.14
N PRO A 3 0.79 -64.50 9.60
CA PRO A 3 1.90 -63.67 9.15
C PRO A 3 1.47 -62.55 8.17
N ARG A 4 0.46 -62.83 7.33
CA ARG A 4 -0.13 -61.84 6.41
C ARG A 4 -0.80 -60.67 7.14
N GLN A 5 -1.57 -60.94 8.19
CA GLN A 5 -2.25 -59.88 8.98
C GLN A 5 -1.25 -58.95 9.68
N ARG A 6 -0.15 -59.48 10.19
CA ARG A 6 0.90 -58.67 10.84
C ARG A 6 1.56 -57.71 9.84
N LEU A 7 1.87 -58.19 8.64
CA LEU A 7 2.48 -57.38 7.59
C LEU A 7 1.55 -56.24 7.13
N THR A 8 0.26 -56.53 6.92
CA THR A 8 -0.73 -55.50 6.53
C THR A 8 -0.82 -54.39 7.58
N ASN A 9 -0.87 -54.74 8.86
CA ASN A 9 -0.94 -53.74 9.93
C ASN A 9 0.31 -52.85 9.98
N ILE A 10 1.50 -53.41 9.78
CA ILE A 10 2.75 -52.64 9.73
C ILE A 10 2.72 -51.65 8.56
N ILE A 11 2.30 -52.10 7.37
CA ILE A 11 2.20 -51.24 6.18
C ILE A 11 1.20 -50.11 6.42
N LEU A 12 0.04 -50.37 7.02
CA LEU A 12 -0.95 -49.34 7.32
C LEU A 12 -0.43 -48.30 8.32
N VAL A 13 0.21 -48.74 9.41
CA VAL A 13 0.80 -47.84 10.39
C VAL A 13 1.91 -47.00 9.76
N PHE A 14 2.76 -47.60 8.94
CA PHE A 14 3.80 -46.88 8.22
C PHE A 14 3.23 -45.82 7.27
N ASN A 15 2.22 -46.17 6.46
CA ASN A 15 1.59 -45.22 5.55
C ASN A 15 0.89 -44.08 6.30
N LEU A 16 0.20 -44.38 7.40
CA LEU A 16 -0.42 -43.37 8.24
C LEU A 16 0.63 -42.43 8.84
N PHE A 17 1.70 -42.99 9.41
CA PHE A 17 2.80 -42.22 9.95
C PHE A 17 3.46 -41.33 8.89
N TRP A 18 3.78 -41.88 7.72
CA TRP A 18 4.38 -41.13 6.62
C TRP A 18 3.49 -39.99 6.13
N THR A 19 2.18 -40.25 6.02
CA THR A 19 1.19 -39.23 5.64
C THR A 19 1.14 -38.11 6.67
N LEU A 20 1.16 -38.43 7.96
CA LEU A 20 1.17 -37.43 9.04
C LEU A 20 2.46 -36.60 9.04
N VAL A 21 3.62 -37.24 8.78
CA VAL A 21 4.89 -36.53 8.65
C VAL A 21 4.85 -35.55 7.47
N LEU A 22 4.41 -36.00 6.30
CA LEU A 22 4.27 -35.13 5.12
C LEU A 22 3.29 -33.98 5.39
N ALA A 23 2.13 -34.26 5.98
CA ALA A 23 1.16 -33.24 6.35
C ALA A 23 1.75 -32.19 7.32
N GLY A 24 2.48 -32.64 8.34
CA GLY A 24 3.18 -31.76 9.28
C GLY A 24 4.22 -30.87 8.59
N LEU A 25 5.04 -31.45 7.70
CA LEU A 25 6.03 -30.70 6.92
C LEU A 25 5.38 -29.67 5.99
N THR A 26 4.27 -30.02 5.33
CA THR A 26 3.51 -29.08 4.50
C THR A 26 2.95 -27.93 5.32
N VAL A 27 2.39 -28.19 6.51
CA VAL A 27 1.89 -27.13 7.40
C VAL A 27 3.03 -26.18 7.80
N VAL A 28 4.18 -26.72 8.19
CA VAL A 28 5.35 -25.89 8.56
C VAL A 28 5.80 -25.04 7.37
N SER A 29 5.88 -25.63 6.18
CA SER A 29 6.27 -24.92 4.95
C SER A 29 5.31 -23.77 4.62
N ILE A 30 3.99 -24.01 4.66
CA ILE A 30 2.98 -22.97 4.42
C ILE A 30 3.09 -21.84 5.45
N LEU A 31 3.33 -22.16 6.73
CA LEU A 31 3.47 -21.16 7.78
C LEU A 31 4.75 -20.32 7.60
N GLN A 32 5.85 -20.94 7.16
CA GLN A 32 7.10 -20.23 6.86
C GLN A 32 6.95 -19.33 5.64
N GLU A 33 6.33 -19.83 4.58
CA GLU A 33 6.07 -19.05 3.35
C GLU A 33 5.18 -17.84 3.66
N LYS A 34 4.11 -18.02 4.44
CA LYS A 34 3.25 -16.91 4.88
C LYS A 34 4.00 -15.86 5.71
N LYS A 35 4.92 -16.28 6.58
CA LYS A 35 5.75 -15.36 7.37
C LYS A 35 6.71 -14.58 6.47
N ALA A 36 7.39 -15.26 5.55
CA ALA A 36 8.32 -14.64 4.61
C ALA A 36 7.60 -13.65 3.68
N SER A 37 6.46 -14.05 3.13
CA SER A 37 5.62 -13.19 2.28
C SER A 37 5.15 -11.94 3.02
N ARG A 38 4.70 -12.05 4.27
CA ARG A 38 4.34 -10.89 5.09
C ARG A 38 5.53 -9.98 5.38
N ALA A 39 6.68 -10.54 5.73
CA ALA A 39 7.88 -9.75 6.01
C ALA A 39 8.34 -8.98 4.75
N LEU A 40 8.25 -9.59 3.57
CA LEU A 40 8.56 -8.93 2.31
C LEU A 40 7.55 -7.81 2.00
N ALA A 41 6.25 -8.07 2.17
CA ALA A 41 5.21 -7.06 1.98
C ALA A 41 5.37 -5.87 2.95
N GLU A 42 5.74 -6.11 4.20
CA GLU A 42 6.04 -5.06 5.18
C GLU A 42 7.27 -4.24 4.79
N LEU A 43 8.33 -4.90 4.31
CA LEU A 43 9.55 -4.23 3.85
C LEU A 43 9.25 -3.33 2.64
N GLU A 44 8.50 -3.83 1.67
CA GLU A 44 8.08 -3.08 0.49
C GLU A 44 7.17 -1.91 0.85
N ALA A 45 6.19 -2.13 1.73
CA ALA A 45 5.30 -1.06 2.22
C ALA A 45 6.08 0.05 2.93
N ARG A 46 7.07 -0.30 3.76
CA ARG A 46 7.96 0.68 4.42
C ARG A 46 8.81 1.44 3.40
N ALA A 47 9.44 0.75 2.47
CA ALA A 47 10.25 1.39 1.44
C ALA A 47 9.42 2.32 0.54
N SER A 48 8.18 1.95 0.23
CA SER A 48 7.25 2.81 -0.51
C SER A 48 6.84 4.04 0.31
N PHE A 49 6.50 3.84 1.58
CA PHE A 49 6.16 4.95 2.49
C PHE A 49 7.30 5.96 2.66
N ASP A 50 8.54 5.48 2.80
CA ASP A 50 9.72 6.34 2.93
C ASP A 50 9.96 7.17 1.65
N LYS A 51 9.77 6.56 0.47
CA LYS A 51 9.82 7.28 -0.81
C LYS A 51 8.74 8.36 -0.89
N ASP A 52 7.51 8.02 -0.52
CA ASP A 52 6.40 8.98 -0.49
C ASP A 52 6.69 10.17 0.42
N ILE A 53 7.26 9.93 1.62
CA ILE A 53 7.68 11.01 2.52
C ILE A 53 8.72 11.92 1.85
N ILE A 54 9.76 11.34 1.25
CA ILE A 54 10.84 12.10 0.62
C ILE A 54 10.30 12.98 -0.51
N TYR A 55 9.47 12.44 -1.39
CA TYR A 55 8.88 13.20 -2.49
C TYR A 55 7.91 14.28 -2.02
N ARG A 56 7.07 13.98 -1.02
CA ARG A 56 6.18 14.98 -0.42
C ARG A 56 6.97 16.12 0.22
N ARG A 57 8.04 15.81 0.95
CA ARG A 57 8.91 16.82 1.55
C ARG A 57 9.61 17.66 0.48
N TRP A 58 10.10 17.02 -0.58
CA TRP A 58 10.73 17.74 -1.68
C TRP A 58 9.78 18.77 -2.31
N VAL A 59 8.54 18.40 -2.65
CA VAL A 59 7.52 19.34 -3.16
C VAL A 59 7.22 20.44 -2.14
N ALA A 60 7.09 20.09 -0.86
CA ALA A 60 6.81 21.07 0.20
C ALA A 60 7.92 22.13 0.33
N VAL A 61 9.18 21.73 0.14
CA VAL A 61 10.34 22.64 0.21
C VAL A 61 10.45 23.53 -1.04
N GLN A 62 9.98 23.08 -2.20
CA GLN A 62 9.95 23.94 -3.40
C GLN A 62 8.98 25.12 -3.23
N GLY A 63 8.00 25.02 -2.33
CA GLY A 63 6.96 26.03 -2.11
C GLY A 63 5.86 25.98 -3.16
N GLU A 64 6.23 26.14 -4.44
CA GLU A 64 5.27 26.19 -5.55
C GLU A 64 5.76 25.41 -6.76
N VAL A 65 5.16 24.24 -7.02
CA VAL A 65 5.44 23.43 -8.21
C VAL A 65 4.26 23.54 -9.17
N TYR A 66 4.50 24.02 -10.38
CA TYR A 66 3.48 24.14 -11.41
C TYR A 66 3.59 23.05 -12.47
N ALA A 67 2.46 22.55 -12.96
CA ALA A 67 2.42 21.56 -14.03
C ALA A 67 1.36 21.88 -15.08
N PRO A 68 1.51 21.37 -16.33
CA PRO A 68 0.54 21.62 -17.38
C PRO A 68 -0.87 21.13 -17.04
N ILE A 69 -1.86 22.02 -17.24
CA ILE A 69 -3.28 21.72 -16.99
C ILE A 69 -3.78 20.52 -17.82
N ALA A 70 -3.19 20.31 -19.01
CA ALA A 70 -3.55 19.22 -19.90
C ALA A 70 -3.32 17.83 -19.29
N ILE A 71 -2.39 17.71 -18.34
CA ILE A 71 -2.02 16.45 -17.68
C ILE A 71 -2.44 16.46 -16.20
N THR A 72 -2.46 17.64 -15.59
CA THR A 72 -2.79 17.85 -14.18
C THR A 72 -3.98 18.80 -14.09
N PRO A 73 -5.20 18.30 -13.88
CA PRO A 73 -6.37 19.15 -13.67
C PRO A 73 -6.16 20.12 -12.49
N PRO A 74 -6.70 21.35 -12.52
CA PRO A 74 -6.62 22.24 -11.38
C PRO A 74 -7.30 21.64 -10.15
N ASN A 75 -6.69 21.78 -8.99
CA ASN A 75 -7.21 21.22 -7.74
C ASN A 75 -8.24 22.17 -7.10
N PRO A 76 -9.55 21.82 -7.04
CA PRO A 76 -10.58 22.71 -6.50
C PRO A 76 -10.37 23.08 -5.04
N TYR A 77 -9.71 22.22 -4.26
CA TYR A 77 -9.40 22.47 -2.84
C TYR A 77 -8.32 23.56 -2.64
N LEU A 78 -7.68 24.02 -3.72
CA LEU A 78 -6.72 25.12 -3.73
C LEU A 78 -7.28 26.41 -4.35
N GLY A 79 -8.57 26.46 -4.67
CA GLY A 79 -9.22 27.61 -5.32
C GLY A 79 -9.20 28.92 -4.55
N HIS A 80 -8.78 28.90 -3.27
CA HIS A 80 -8.58 30.09 -2.46
C HIS A 80 -7.22 30.77 -2.69
N LEU A 81 -6.30 30.13 -3.43
CA LEU A 81 -5.00 30.68 -3.77
C LEU A 81 -5.11 31.55 -5.02
N GLN A 82 -4.50 32.74 -4.97
CA GLN A 82 -4.55 33.72 -6.06
C GLN A 82 -3.77 33.26 -7.30
N ASP A 83 -2.64 32.59 -7.09
CA ASP A 83 -1.75 32.09 -8.15
C ASP A 83 -1.96 30.59 -8.44
N LEU A 84 -3.19 30.09 -8.32
CA LEU A 84 -3.48 28.67 -8.58
C LEU A 84 -3.15 28.27 -10.02
N ASP A 85 -3.52 29.10 -11.00
CA ASP A 85 -3.32 28.85 -12.42
C ASP A 85 -2.51 29.99 -13.05
N LEU A 86 -1.45 29.65 -13.77
CA LEU A 86 -0.55 30.60 -14.43
C LEU A 86 -0.51 30.36 -15.95
N SER A 87 -0.19 31.41 -16.70
CA SER A 87 0.17 31.29 -18.12
C SER A 87 1.67 31.54 -18.29
N SER A 88 2.38 30.59 -18.91
CA SER A 88 3.79 30.79 -19.23
C SER A 88 3.96 31.86 -20.33
N THR A 89 5.17 32.39 -20.45
CA THR A 89 5.53 33.31 -21.56
C THR A 89 5.39 32.69 -22.95
N THR A 90 5.39 31.35 -23.01
CA THR A 90 5.17 30.57 -24.24
C THR A 90 3.71 30.14 -24.45
N GLY A 91 2.79 30.59 -23.60
CA GLY A 91 1.34 30.33 -23.74
C GLY A 91 0.84 29.02 -23.14
N HIS A 92 1.67 28.27 -22.40
CA HIS A 92 1.21 27.07 -21.70
C HIS A 92 0.43 27.45 -20.44
N ARG A 93 -0.72 26.82 -20.21
CA ARG A 93 -1.45 26.95 -18.95
C ARG A 93 -0.94 25.93 -17.93
N LEU A 94 -0.58 26.42 -16.77
CA LEU A 94 -0.04 25.64 -15.68
C LEU A 94 -0.94 25.79 -14.44
N THR A 95 -0.99 24.77 -13.60
CA THR A 95 -1.69 24.79 -12.31
C THR A 95 -0.76 24.36 -11.19
N LEU A 96 -0.98 24.90 -10.00
CA LEU A 96 -0.20 24.62 -8.81
C LEU A 96 -0.46 23.19 -8.30
N ILE A 97 0.62 22.49 -7.98
CA ILE A 97 0.62 21.18 -7.34
C ILE A 97 1.12 21.33 -5.91
N ASN A 98 0.23 21.09 -4.93
CA ASN A 98 0.67 20.90 -3.55
C ASN A 98 1.08 19.43 -3.28
N PRO A 99 1.83 19.14 -2.20
CA PRO A 99 2.32 17.79 -1.91
C PRO A 99 1.22 16.72 -1.83
N ALA A 100 0.06 17.05 -1.24
CA ALA A 100 -1.04 16.10 -1.11
C ALA A 100 -1.69 15.77 -2.46
N TYR A 101 -1.80 16.76 -3.35
CA TYR A 101 -2.33 16.57 -4.69
C TYR A 101 -1.37 15.78 -5.58
N MET A 102 -0.07 16.04 -5.48
CA MET A 102 0.97 15.26 -6.15
C MET A 102 0.87 13.79 -5.79
N THR A 103 0.87 13.46 -4.49
CA THR A 103 0.85 12.05 -4.05
C THR A 103 -0.40 11.33 -4.53
N ARG A 104 -1.58 11.97 -4.49
CA ARG A 104 -2.79 11.39 -5.07
C ARG A 104 -2.68 11.09 -6.56
N GLN A 105 -2.09 12.02 -7.32
CA GLN A 105 -1.89 11.87 -8.76
C GLN A 105 -0.91 10.74 -9.10
N VAL A 106 0.10 10.53 -8.25
CA VAL A 106 1.03 9.40 -8.37
C VAL A 106 0.32 8.09 -8.02
N HIS A 107 -0.36 8.02 -6.87
CA HIS A 107 -1.08 6.81 -6.44
C HIS A 107 -2.13 6.35 -7.45
N ALA A 108 -2.92 7.28 -8.00
CA ALA A 108 -3.91 6.95 -9.04
C ALA A 108 -3.27 6.31 -10.30
N ARG A 109 -2.07 6.77 -10.70
CA ARG A 109 -1.34 6.19 -11.85
C ARG A 109 -0.66 4.87 -11.50
N SER A 110 -0.18 4.73 -10.26
CA SER A 110 0.47 3.50 -9.79
C SER A 110 -0.51 2.33 -9.69
N GLU A 111 -1.77 2.60 -9.32
CA GLU A 111 -2.82 1.59 -9.29
C GLU A 111 -3.07 1.02 -10.70
N ASP A 112 -3.25 1.89 -11.69
CA ASP A 112 -3.48 1.51 -13.09
C ASP A 112 -2.30 0.72 -13.70
N GLN A 113 -1.06 1.11 -13.38
CA GLN A 113 0.13 0.56 -14.04
C GLN A 113 0.73 -0.66 -13.34
N TYR A 114 0.67 -0.69 -12.00
CA TYR A 114 1.41 -1.66 -11.21
C TYR A 114 0.53 -2.42 -10.20
N GLY A 115 -0.77 -2.11 -10.13
CA GLY A 115 -1.68 -2.69 -9.13
C GLY A 115 -1.34 -2.28 -7.69
N PHE A 116 -0.51 -1.24 -7.52
CA PHE A 116 -0.14 -0.70 -6.22
C PHE A 116 -1.21 0.28 -5.75
N ILE A 117 -1.83 -0.02 -4.61
CA ILE A 117 -2.87 0.84 -4.02
C ILE A 117 -2.23 1.69 -2.92
N GLY A 118 -2.13 2.99 -3.19
CA GLY A 118 -1.79 4.00 -2.20
C GLY A 118 -3.00 4.89 -1.91
N HIS A 119 -3.28 5.16 -0.64
CA HIS A 119 -4.39 6.02 -0.24
C HIS A 119 -3.95 6.99 0.86
N ILE A 120 -4.17 8.28 0.65
CA ILE A 120 -3.93 9.31 1.67
C ILE A 120 -5.22 9.48 2.47
N THR A 121 -5.15 9.19 3.76
CA THR A 121 -6.31 9.21 4.65
C THR A 121 -6.07 10.07 5.90
N SER A 122 -7.14 10.60 6.50
CA SER A 122 -7.07 11.41 7.73
C SER A 122 -8.41 11.39 8.46
N LEU A 123 -8.39 11.45 9.80
CA LEU A 123 -9.60 11.61 10.61
C LEU A 123 -10.30 12.96 10.39
N LYS A 124 -9.59 13.96 9.86
CA LYS A 124 -10.12 15.29 9.54
C LYS A 124 -9.63 15.72 8.14
N PRO A 125 -10.14 15.12 7.06
CA PRO A 125 -9.61 15.39 5.74
C PRO A 125 -10.20 16.69 5.16
N LEU A 126 -9.39 17.45 4.42
CA LEU A 126 -9.87 18.59 3.62
C LEU A 126 -10.71 18.12 2.42
N ARG A 127 -10.32 16.99 1.84
CA ARG A 127 -10.97 16.34 0.72
C ARG A 127 -11.84 15.17 1.23
N PRO A 128 -13.15 15.14 1.00
CA PRO A 128 -14.03 14.08 1.51
C PRO A 128 -13.63 12.67 1.09
N GLU A 129 -13.07 12.48 -0.10
CA GLU A 129 -12.65 11.16 -0.57
C GLU A 129 -11.42 10.60 0.18
N ASN A 130 -10.76 11.41 1.02
CA ASN A 130 -9.68 10.96 1.90
C ASN A 130 -10.19 10.53 3.28
N LEU A 131 -11.50 10.28 3.41
CA LEU A 131 -12.08 9.71 4.63
C LEU A 131 -11.58 8.27 4.82
N PRO A 132 -11.23 7.88 6.05
CA PRO A 132 -10.73 6.55 6.32
C PRO A 132 -11.83 5.50 6.22
N ASP A 133 -11.46 4.34 5.70
CA ASP A 133 -12.25 3.13 5.90
C ASP A 133 -12.21 2.66 7.38
N PRO A 134 -13.01 1.65 7.79
CA PRO A 134 -13.03 1.19 9.18
C PRO A 134 -11.67 0.71 9.72
N TRP A 135 -10.84 0.09 8.87
CA TRP A 135 -9.53 -0.40 9.25
C TRP A 135 -8.52 0.76 9.38
N GLU A 136 -8.47 1.66 8.40
CA GLU A 136 -7.65 2.87 8.39
C GLU A 136 -8.00 3.74 9.60
N LYS A 137 -9.29 3.90 9.90
CA LYS A 137 -9.76 4.68 11.05
C LYS A 137 -9.23 4.12 12.36
N SER A 138 -9.33 2.80 12.55
CA SER A 138 -8.79 2.13 13.75
C SER A 138 -7.27 2.30 13.87
N ALA A 139 -6.55 2.26 12.75
CA ALA A 139 -5.11 2.50 12.74
C ALA A 139 -4.76 3.95 13.10
N LEU A 140 -5.46 4.94 12.52
CA LEU A 140 -5.27 6.36 12.79
C LEU A 140 -5.60 6.73 14.25
N GLU A 141 -6.65 6.14 14.82
CA GLU A 141 -7.00 6.35 16.23
C GLU A 141 -5.91 5.82 17.18
N LYS A 142 -5.34 4.65 16.89
CA LYS A 142 -4.19 4.11 17.66
C LYS A 142 -2.95 4.98 17.54
N PHE A 143 -2.68 5.51 16.35
CA PHE A 143 -1.57 6.41 16.10
C PHE A 143 -1.67 7.69 16.96
N ASN A 144 -2.85 8.34 16.95
CA ASN A 144 -3.08 9.55 17.73
C ASN A 144 -3.08 9.32 19.25
N ALA A 145 -3.48 8.14 19.72
CA ALA A 145 -3.46 7.80 21.15
C ALA A 145 -2.04 7.61 21.72
N THR A 146 -1.04 7.45 20.84
CA THR A 146 0.37 7.20 21.21
C THR A 146 1.23 8.47 21.10
N SER A 147 0.64 9.60 20.69
CA SER A 147 1.29 10.92 20.51
C SER A 147 0.99 11.83 21.69
#